data_AF-F1Z7Z3-F1
#
_entry.id   AF-F1Z7Z3-F1
#
_cell.length_a   1.000
_cell.length_b   1.000
_cell.length_c   1.000
_cell.angle_alpha   90.00
_cell.angle_beta   90.00
_cell.angle_gamma   90.00
#
_symmetry.space_group_name_H-M   'P 1'
#
loop_
_entity.id
_entity.type
_entity.pdbx_description
1 polymer ?
#
loop_
_entity_poly.entity_id
_entity_poly.type
_entity_poly.pdbx_seq_one_letter_code
_entity_poly.pdbx_strand_id
1 'polypeptide(L)'
;MKPRLSFRIRAAALALGLGLCSAACPAQAGTLLLGTYPDKLFTVDEATGTVKERIPLESGLPVSLRLTADGKKVFATTITTSGVIVLDAATRHVLTQFSLNTPTDRYRFNGGVPDPTGRYFYTIVNHIEKKVDRYSVSRQEFAMIDIAQKKIVKAVELSPEDDAVGGGWRSPLAISPDGKTLYSFKDKVLVVDTATLKVVDRIDLQKADATGYENVAFGSGVEGLQMTSPNELVSLFTAADPYVHNKVFGLGRVDLTHRKFDFTPIGPITNQISGLEVTPDGKTAYTAATYGATGNKRCEFWKFDLATAKLTDKVEFHCRSRFTLGMSGDGTKLYVYGASYDIEVYDAATMKYEKTWDLGADATMAGMLILK
;
A
#
# COMPACT_ATOMS: atom_id res chain seq x y z
N MET A 1 -8.27 -84.30 47.54
CA MET A 1 -8.32 -84.09 46.08
C MET A 1 -8.93 -82.72 45.79
N LYS A 2 -8.12 -81.78 45.30
CA LYS A 2 -8.56 -80.49 44.72
C LYS A 2 -7.67 -80.24 43.49
N PRO A 3 -8.18 -80.15 42.27
CA PRO A 3 -7.40 -79.64 41.16
C PRO A 3 -7.60 -78.13 41.01
N ARG A 4 -6.48 -77.43 40.90
CA ARG A 4 -6.35 -76.03 40.49
C ARG A 4 -6.60 -75.94 38.99
N LEU A 5 -7.37 -74.95 38.54
CA LEU A 5 -7.40 -74.52 37.15
C LEU A 5 -7.02 -73.03 37.07
N SER A 6 -5.94 -72.78 36.34
CA SER A 6 -5.30 -71.50 36.09
C SER A 6 -6.08 -70.66 35.08
N PHE A 7 -6.40 -69.41 35.41
CA PHE A 7 -6.85 -68.41 34.44
C PHE A 7 -5.71 -67.43 34.14
N ARG A 8 -5.31 -67.37 32.87
CA ARG A 8 -4.32 -66.42 32.34
C ARG A 8 -5.00 -65.06 32.15
N ILE A 9 -4.43 -64.03 32.75
CA ILE A 9 -4.79 -62.62 32.56
C ILE A 9 -4.32 -62.18 31.16
N ARG A 10 -5.24 -61.71 30.32
CA ARG A 10 -4.91 -60.87 29.15
C ARG A 10 -5.23 -59.42 29.50
N ALA A 11 -4.20 -58.61 29.65
CA ALA A 11 -4.32 -57.16 29.77
C ALA A 11 -4.74 -56.57 28.41
N ALA A 12 -5.88 -55.91 28.36
CA ALA A 12 -6.27 -55.06 27.25
C ALA A 12 -5.71 -53.66 27.52
N ALA A 13 -4.74 -53.22 26.70
CA ALA A 13 -4.22 -51.86 26.73
C ALA A 13 -5.23 -50.93 26.03
N LEU A 14 -5.89 -50.08 26.81
CA LEU A 14 -6.72 -48.98 26.29
C LEU A 14 -5.82 -47.77 26.09
N ALA A 15 -5.40 -47.52 24.85
CA ALA A 15 -4.67 -46.30 24.49
C ALA A 15 -5.66 -45.13 24.41
N LEU A 16 -5.69 -44.27 25.44
CA LEU A 16 -6.30 -42.95 25.35
C LEU A 16 -5.42 -42.08 24.44
N GLY A 17 -5.83 -41.88 23.20
CA GLY A 17 -5.30 -40.81 22.35
C GLY A 17 -5.80 -39.46 22.87
N LEU A 18 -4.92 -38.68 23.52
CA LEU A 18 -5.15 -37.26 23.68
C LEU A 18 -5.08 -36.60 22.29
N GLY A 19 -6.24 -36.37 21.69
CA GLY A 19 -6.38 -35.44 20.58
C GLY A 19 -6.03 -34.04 21.07
N LEU A 20 -4.82 -33.57 20.73
CA LEU A 20 -4.50 -32.16 20.73
C LEU A 20 -5.37 -31.49 19.66
N CYS A 21 -6.57 -31.06 20.05
CA CYS A 21 -7.28 -30.02 19.32
C CYS A 21 -6.41 -28.78 19.40
N SER A 22 -5.60 -28.55 18.37
CA SER A 22 -5.06 -27.24 18.06
C SER A 22 -6.26 -26.35 17.74
N ALA A 23 -6.86 -25.76 18.77
CA ALA A 23 -7.72 -24.60 18.61
C ALA A 23 -6.84 -23.55 17.94
N ALA A 24 -7.03 -23.35 16.64
CA ALA A 24 -6.54 -22.17 15.96
C ALA A 24 -7.10 -20.98 16.77
N CYS A 25 -6.22 -20.29 17.48
CA CYS A 25 -6.57 -19.02 18.10
C CYS A 25 -7.21 -18.19 16.98
N PRO A 26 -8.45 -17.69 17.13
CA PRO A 26 -8.98 -16.79 16.11
C PRO A 26 -7.95 -15.70 15.95
N ALA A 27 -7.43 -15.55 14.73
CA ALA A 27 -6.56 -14.44 14.40
C ALA A 27 -7.27 -13.19 14.92
N GLN A 28 -6.60 -12.46 15.81
CA GLN A 28 -7.16 -11.27 16.43
C GLN A 28 -7.76 -10.42 15.30
N ALA A 29 -9.08 -10.18 15.36
CA ALA A 29 -9.76 -9.40 14.33
C ALA A 29 -9.06 -8.04 14.26
N GLY A 30 -8.43 -7.76 13.13
CA GLY A 30 -7.67 -6.53 12.96
C GLY A 30 -8.59 -5.32 12.94
N THR A 31 -7.97 -4.14 12.92
CA THR A 31 -8.69 -2.87 12.83
C THR A 31 -8.26 -2.14 11.58
N LEU A 32 -9.22 -1.81 10.72
CA LEU A 32 -9.00 -0.92 9.58
C LEU A 32 -8.79 0.49 10.09
N LEU A 33 -7.82 1.19 9.54
CA LEU A 33 -7.66 2.64 9.67
C LEU A 33 -7.82 3.28 8.29
N LEU A 34 -8.73 4.23 8.16
CA LEU A 34 -9.08 4.88 6.90
C LEU A 34 -9.11 6.39 7.07
N GLY A 35 -8.68 7.13 6.05
CA GLY A 35 -8.90 8.58 6.00
C GLY A 35 -10.24 8.94 5.38
N THR A 36 -10.99 9.79 6.07
CA THR A 36 -12.34 10.20 5.67
C THR A 36 -12.47 11.72 5.58
N TYR A 37 -13.33 12.19 4.67
CA TYR A 37 -13.72 13.59 4.62
C TYR A 37 -14.50 14.02 5.87
N PRO A 38 -14.38 15.29 6.27
CA PRO A 38 -13.45 16.29 5.74
C PRO A 38 -12.04 16.19 6.34
N ASP A 39 -11.90 15.61 7.53
CA ASP A 39 -10.72 15.83 8.39
C ASP A 39 -10.53 14.74 9.46
N LYS A 40 -10.88 13.48 9.19
CA LYS A 40 -10.84 12.41 10.21
C LYS A 40 -10.15 11.16 9.73
N LEU A 41 -9.58 10.41 10.67
CA LEU A 41 -9.29 8.98 10.50
C LEU A 41 -10.35 8.16 11.23
N PHE A 42 -10.90 7.15 10.57
CA PHE A 42 -11.84 6.21 11.17
C PHE A 42 -11.11 4.91 11.48
N THR A 43 -11.38 4.36 12.67
CA THR A 43 -11.07 2.96 12.95
C THR A 43 -12.32 2.11 12.74
N VAL A 44 -12.19 1.01 12.01
CA VAL A 44 -13.30 0.09 11.71
C VAL A 44 -12.91 -1.31 12.14
N ASP A 45 -13.79 -1.96 12.87
CA ASP A 45 -13.64 -3.36 13.28
C ASP A 45 -13.81 -4.30 12.09
N GLU A 46 -12.78 -5.06 11.74
CA GLU A 46 -12.79 -5.90 10.53
C GLU A 46 -13.83 -7.04 10.56
N ALA A 47 -14.21 -7.50 11.76
CA ALA A 47 -15.18 -8.58 11.87
C ALA A 47 -16.62 -8.10 11.61
N THR A 48 -16.94 -6.89 12.08
CA THR A 48 -18.30 -6.37 12.09
C THR A 48 -18.54 -5.26 11.07
N GLY A 49 -17.50 -4.57 10.62
CA GLY A 49 -17.61 -3.36 9.81
C GLY A 49 -18.03 -2.12 10.60
N THR A 50 -18.02 -2.19 11.93
CA THR A 50 -18.49 -1.09 12.77
C THR A 50 -17.38 -0.06 12.97
N VAL A 51 -17.67 1.21 12.72
CA VAL A 51 -16.78 2.33 13.07
C VAL A 51 -16.65 2.42 14.60
N LYS A 52 -15.44 2.26 15.12
CA LYS A 52 -15.14 2.29 16.56
C LYS A 52 -14.75 3.68 17.04
N GLU A 53 -13.84 4.33 16.33
CA GLU A 53 -13.32 5.65 16.69
C GLU A 53 -13.28 6.57 15.48
N ARG A 54 -13.37 7.87 15.76
CA ARG A 54 -13.24 8.95 14.78
C ARG A 54 -12.21 9.94 15.30
N ILE A 55 -11.02 9.88 14.74
CA ILE A 55 -9.85 10.64 15.17
C ILE A 55 -9.79 11.93 14.36
N PRO A 56 -10.01 13.12 14.96
CA PRO A 56 -9.95 14.39 14.26
C PRO A 56 -8.51 14.76 13.89
N LEU A 57 -8.32 15.33 12.70
CA LEU A 57 -7.05 15.83 12.19
C LEU A 57 -7.09 17.35 12.05
N GLU A 58 -6.24 18.05 12.78
CA GLU A 58 -6.22 19.53 12.77
C GLU A 58 -5.81 20.10 11.41
N SER A 59 -5.02 19.35 10.64
CA SER A 59 -4.49 19.79 9.35
C SER A 59 -5.41 19.45 8.16
N GLY A 60 -6.62 18.99 8.41
CA GLY A 60 -7.67 18.78 7.40
C GLY A 60 -7.63 17.40 6.72
N LEU A 61 -7.95 17.38 5.43
CA LEU A 61 -8.25 16.15 4.69
C LEU A 61 -7.03 15.24 4.56
N PRO A 62 -7.06 14.01 5.12
CA PRO A 62 -5.99 13.03 4.92
C PRO A 62 -5.95 12.54 3.48
N VAL A 63 -4.74 12.38 2.94
CA VAL A 63 -4.49 11.95 1.55
C VAL A 63 -3.39 10.90 1.41
N SER A 64 -2.81 10.46 2.52
CA SER A 64 -1.87 9.34 2.57
C SER A 64 -1.86 8.76 3.97
N LEU A 65 -1.80 7.44 4.06
CA LEU A 65 -1.52 6.69 5.28
C LEU A 65 -0.32 5.76 5.04
N ARG A 66 0.62 5.73 5.98
CA ARG A 66 1.83 4.89 5.92
C ARG A 66 2.15 4.31 7.29
N LEU A 67 2.43 3.02 7.37
CA LEU A 67 3.02 2.40 8.57
C LEU A 67 4.55 2.59 8.55
N THR A 68 5.16 2.72 9.73
CA THR A 68 6.61 2.51 9.88
C THR A 68 6.97 1.05 9.66
N ALA A 69 8.24 0.78 9.32
CA ALA A 69 8.72 -0.57 9.05
C ALA A 69 8.51 -1.54 10.23
N ASP A 70 8.57 -1.04 11.47
CA ASP A 70 8.30 -1.81 12.68
C ASP A 70 6.81 -1.95 13.03
N GLY A 71 5.93 -1.34 12.23
CA GLY A 71 4.47 -1.35 12.41
C GLY A 71 3.97 -0.56 13.62
N LYS A 72 4.82 0.18 14.34
CA LYS A 72 4.44 0.82 15.61
C LYS A 72 3.83 2.20 15.45
N LYS A 73 4.09 2.89 14.34
CA LYS A 73 3.56 4.23 14.08
C LYS A 73 2.83 4.28 12.75
N VAL A 74 1.76 5.05 12.72
CA VAL A 74 1.08 5.44 11.49
C VAL A 74 1.38 6.90 11.21
N PHE A 75 1.81 7.17 9.98
CA PHE A 75 1.98 8.49 9.43
C PHE A 75 0.80 8.79 8.51
N ALA A 76 0.09 9.88 8.81
CA ALA A 76 -0.90 10.46 7.93
C ALA A 76 -0.42 11.81 7.43
N THR A 77 -0.69 12.12 6.17
CA THR A 77 -0.47 13.48 5.64
C THR A 77 -1.75 14.06 5.10
N THR A 78 -1.92 15.37 5.23
CA THR A 78 -3.13 16.07 4.76
C THR A 78 -2.85 16.99 3.58
N ILE A 79 -3.85 17.20 2.73
CA ILE A 79 -3.74 18.10 1.57
C ILE A 79 -4.07 19.55 1.88
N THR A 80 -4.92 19.81 2.88
CA THR A 80 -5.45 21.16 3.17
C THR A 80 -4.33 22.12 3.62
N THR A 81 -3.46 21.67 4.53
CA THR A 81 -2.37 22.49 5.06
C THR A 81 -1.00 21.80 4.99
N SER A 82 -0.88 20.71 4.24
CA SER A 82 0.35 19.91 4.17
C SER A 82 0.83 19.50 5.57
N GLY A 83 -0.12 18.98 6.34
CA GLY A 83 0.14 18.53 7.69
C GLY A 83 0.73 17.13 7.73
N VAL A 84 1.47 16.88 8.80
CA VAL A 84 2.01 15.57 9.16
C VAL A 84 1.42 15.19 10.51
N ILE A 85 0.80 14.02 10.56
CA ILE A 85 0.23 13.42 11.76
C ILE A 85 0.94 12.09 11.99
N VAL A 86 1.36 11.86 13.23
CA VAL A 86 1.96 10.60 13.65
C VAL A 86 1.10 10.04 14.78
N LEU A 87 0.62 8.82 14.60
CA LEU A 87 -0.16 8.08 15.57
C LEU A 87 0.65 6.87 16.05
N ASP A 88 0.41 6.46 17.29
CA ASP A 88 0.79 5.12 17.76
C ASP A 88 -0.18 4.10 17.15
N ALA A 89 0.35 3.05 16.51
CA ALA A 89 -0.47 2.11 15.74
C ALA A 89 -1.33 1.21 16.65
N ALA A 90 -0.84 0.84 17.83
CA ALA A 90 -1.54 -0.05 18.74
C ALA A 90 -2.71 0.68 19.43
N THR A 91 -2.43 1.87 19.95
CA THR A 91 -3.39 2.66 20.74
C THR A 91 -4.23 3.62 19.89
N ARG A 92 -3.82 3.88 18.64
CA ARG A 92 -4.40 4.87 17.72
C ARG A 92 -4.38 6.31 18.24
N HIS A 93 -3.62 6.59 19.28
CA HIS A 93 -3.48 7.94 19.81
C HIS A 93 -2.54 8.78 18.94
N VAL A 94 -2.94 10.02 18.69
CA VAL A 94 -2.08 11.01 18.02
C VAL A 94 -0.92 11.37 18.92
N LEU A 95 0.30 11.03 18.50
CA LEU A 95 1.54 11.37 19.19
C LEU A 95 1.98 12.80 18.87
N THR A 96 1.81 13.22 17.61
CA THR A 96 2.04 14.60 17.18
C THR A 96 1.27 14.89 15.90
N GLN A 97 0.82 16.13 15.76
CA GLN A 97 0.33 16.69 14.50
C GLN A 97 0.83 18.12 14.35
N PHE A 98 1.16 18.50 13.12
CA PHE A 98 1.60 19.86 12.81
C PHE A 98 1.43 20.15 11.31
N SER A 99 1.34 21.44 10.97
CA SER A 99 1.36 21.95 9.59
C SER A 99 2.72 22.59 9.31
N LEU A 100 3.26 22.36 8.12
CA LEU A 100 4.44 23.07 7.65
C LEU A 100 4.11 24.45 7.05
N ASN A 101 2.85 24.68 6.70
CA ASN A 101 2.42 25.94 6.10
C ASN A 101 2.40 27.09 7.11
N THR A 102 2.84 28.26 6.66
CA THR A 102 2.74 29.57 7.32
C THR A 102 1.89 30.51 6.44
N PRO A 103 1.62 31.76 6.87
CA PRO A 103 0.94 32.74 6.02
C PRO A 103 1.65 33.06 4.70
N THR A 104 2.98 32.94 4.67
CA THR A 104 3.84 33.27 3.52
C THR A 104 4.38 32.05 2.81
N ASP A 105 4.50 30.91 3.49
CA ASP A 105 5.12 29.71 2.96
C ASP A 105 4.12 28.56 2.97
N ARG A 106 3.92 27.93 1.82
CA ARG A 106 3.10 26.74 1.71
C ARG A 106 3.87 25.64 1.03
N TYR A 107 3.58 24.42 1.39
CA TYR A 107 4.13 23.23 0.77
C TYR A 107 3.00 22.44 0.13
N ARG A 108 3.31 21.68 -0.92
CA ARG A 108 2.41 20.69 -1.48
C ARG A 108 3.11 19.35 -1.54
N PHE A 109 2.62 18.38 -0.75
CA PHE A 109 3.17 17.02 -0.76
C PHE A 109 2.67 16.22 -1.96
N ASN A 110 3.58 15.53 -2.62
CA ASN A 110 3.35 14.68 -3.80
C ASN A 110 3.72 13.22 -3.53
N GLY A 111 3.45 12.73 -2.32
CA GLY A 111 3.82 11.40 -1.85
C GLY A 111 4.74 11.47 -0.64
N GLY A 112 4.98 10.35 0.00
CA GLY A 112 5.80 10.32 1.20
C GLY A 112 5.99 8.92 1.77
N VAL A 113 7.07 8.77 2.54
CA VAL A 113 7.40 7.54 3.27
C VAL A 113 8.15 7.90 4.56
N PRO A 114 7.75 7.34 5.72
CA PRO A 114 8.53 7.47 6.95
C PRO A 114 9.82 6.66 6.85
N ASP A 115 10.87 7.10 7.54
CA ASP A 115 12.08 6.29 7.69
C ASP A 115 11.83 5.05 8.59
N PRO A 116 12.71 4.04 8.56
CA PRO A 116 12.55 2.84 9.39
C PRO A 116 12.40 3.11 10.89
N THR A 117 13.00 4.19 11.41
CA THR A 117 12.89 4.58 12.83
C THR A 117 11.64 5.41 13.15
N GLY A 118 10.96 5.94 12.13
CA GLY A 118 9.82 6.86 12.28
C GLY A 118 10.19 8.20 12.92
N ARG A 119 11.44 8.67 12.75
CA ARG A 119 11.91 10.00 13.14
C ARG A 119 11.82 11.00 12.00
N TYR A 120 12.07 10.55 10.77
CA TYR A 120 12.07 11.36 9.57
C TYR A 120 10.94 10.94 8.64
N PHE A 121 10.38 11.90 7.92
CA PHE A 121 9.47 11.65 6.82
C PHE A 121 10.05 12.24 5.54
N TYR A 122 10.30 11.37 4.56
CA TYR A 122 10.80 11.76 3.26
C TYR A 122 9.63 11.96 2.31
N THR A 123 9.63 13.07 1.58
CA THR A 123 8.54 13.45 0.69
C THR A 123 9.07 14.21 -0.52
N ILE A 124 8.26 14.26 -1.58
CA ILE A 124 8.47 15.18 -2.70
C ILE A 124 7.54 16.37 -2.47
N VAL A 125 8.09 17.58 -2.49
CA VAL A 125 7.33 18.81 -2.24
C VAL A 125 7.49 19.82 -3.35
N ASN A 126 6.47 20.66 -3.54
CA ASN A 126 6.63 21.98 -4.14
C ASN A 126 6.48 23.02 -3.03
N HIS A 127 7.45 23.92 -2.91
CA HIS A 127 7.39 25.10 -2.06
C HIS A 127 6.71 26.23 -2.81
N ILE A 128 5.76 26.87 -2.16
CA ILE A 128 4.94 27.95 -2.68
C ILE A 128 5.10 29.15 -1.75
N GLU A 129 5.85 30.14 -2.21
CA GLU A 129 6.07 31.40 -1.50
C GLU A 129 5.02 32.42 -1.94
N LYS A 130 4.27 32.97 -0.99
CA LYS A 130 3.36 34.09 -1.20
C LYS A 130 4.11 35.41 -1.07
N LYS A 131 4.29 36.08 -2.20
CA LYS A 131 4.82 37.45 -2.27
C LYS A 131 3.68 38.47 -2.19
N VAL A 132 4.02 39.75 -2.20
CA VAL A 132 3.05 40.85 -2.08
C VAL A 132 2.00 40.82 -3.21
N ASP A 133 2.42 40.50 -4.44
CA ASP A 133 1.61 40.58 -5.66
C ASP A 133 1.48 39.26 -6.43
N ARG A 134 2.17 38.20 -6.00
CA ARG A 134 2.22 36.92 -6.74
C ARG A 134 2.59 35.75 -5.84
N TYR A 135 2.41 34.54 -6.35
CA TYR A 135 3.01 33.33 -5.79
C TYR A 135 4.23 32.93 -6.61
N SER A 136 5.26 32.45 -5.92
CA SER A 136 6.43 31.80 -6.53
C SER A 136 6.36 30.31 -6.19
N VAL A 137 6.42 29.44 -7.19
CA VAL A 137 6.36 27.99 -7.00
C VAL A 137 7.71 27.40 -7.38
N SER A 138 8.32 26.63 -6.48
CA SER A 138 9.57 25.93 -6.73
C SER A 138 9.38 24.77 -7.71
N ARG A 139 10.49 24.28 -8.27
CA ARG A 139 10.52 22.92 -8.84
C ARG A 139 10.23 21.89 -7.75
N GLN A 140 10.02 20.64 -8.15
CA GLN A 140 9.90 19.57 -7.17
C GLN A 140 11.21 19.46 -6.37
N GLU A 141 11.08 19.22 -5.07
CA GLU A 141 12.19 19.02 -4.16
C GLU A 141 12.02 17.68 -3.43
N PHE A 142 13.11 16.93 -3.27
CA PHE A 142 13.16 15.91 -2.23
C PHE A 142 13.35 16.62 -0.90
N ALA A 143 12.45 16.38 0.05
CA ALA A 143 12.50 16.97 1.38
C ALA A 143 12.53 15.90 2.47
N MET A 144 13.30 16.20 3.52
CA MET A 144 13.39 15.44 4.76
C MET A 144 12.79 16.28 5.89
N ILE A 145 11.68 15.79 6.44
CA ILE A 145 10.99 16.42 7.58
C ILE A 145 11.45 15.70 8.85
N ASP A 146 11.96 16.44 9.82
CA ASP A 146 12.23 15.90 11.16
C ASP A 146 10.96 16.05 12.01
N ILE A 147 10.42 14.93 12.46
CA ILE A 147 9.16 14.87 13.22
C ILE A 147 9.32 15.44 14.63
N ALA A 148 10.49 15.27 15.25
CA ALA A 148 10.76 15.82 16.57
C ALA A 148 10.89 17.35 16.51
N GLN A 149 11.49 17.87 15.43
CA GLN A 149 11.65 19.32 15.23
C GLN A 149 10.46 19.98 14.52
N LYS A 150 9.55 19.19 13.95
CA LYS A 150 8.34 19.65 13.24
C LYS A 150 8.63 20.61 12.08
N LYS A 151 9.71 20.33 11.32
CA LYS A 151 10.13 21.18 10.18
C LYS A 151 10.86 20.37 9.12
N ILE A 152 10.92 20.94 7.91
CA ILE A 152 11.85 20.48 6.88
C ILE A 152 13.27 20.84 7.33
N VAL A 153 14.11 19.82 7.51
CA VAL A 153 15.52 19.98 7.90
C VAL A 153 16.45 19.93 6.70
N LYS A 154 15.97 19.41 5.57
CA LYS A 154 16.69 19.41 4.30
C LYS A 154 15.72 19.36 3.12
N ALA A 155 15.98 20.16 2.11
CA ALA A 155 15.28 20.13 0.83
C ALA A 155 16.31 20.28 -0.29
N VAL A 156 16.14 19.50 -1.36
CA VAL A 156 17.02 19.54 -2.54
C VAL A 156 16.15 19.49 -3.78
N GLU A 157 16.24 20.52 -4.61
CA GLU A 157 15.56 20.58 -5.90
C GLU A 157 15.98 19.40 -6.79
N LEU A 158 14.99 18.80 -7.45
CA LEU A 158 15.24 17.82 -8.49
C LEU A 158 15.97 18.49 -9.66
N SER A 159 16.90 17.76 -10.26
CA SER A 159 17.53 18.20 -11.50
C SER A 159 16.47 18.28 -12.62
N PRO A 160 16.65 19.12 -13.66
CA PRO A 160 15.74 19.13 -14.80
C PRO A 160 15.51 17.75 -15.43
N GLU A 161 16.55 16.91 -15.43
CA GLU A 161 16.49 15.53 -15.94
C GLU A 161 15.55 14.66 -15.09
N ASP A 162 15.65 14.75 -13.76
CA ASP A 162 14.87 13.94 -12.82
C ASP A 162 13.42 14.42 -12.66
N ASP A 163 13.22 15.73 -12.79
CA ASP A 163 11.90 16.37 -12.78
C ASP A 163 11.12 16.01 -14.06
N ALA A 164 11.83 15.87 -15.20
CA ALA A 164 11.24 15.49 -16.49
C ALA A 164 10.89 14.00 -16.62
N VAL A 165 11.33 13.13 -15.70
CA VAL A 165 10.92 11.71 -15.72
C VAL A 165 9.42 11.63 -15.49
N GLY A 166 8.70 11.01 -16.44
CA GLY A 166 7.25 10.78 -16.35
C GLY A 166 6.88 9.82 -15.21
N GLY A 167 5.59 9.63 -14.94
CA GLY A 167 5.13 8.86 -13.76
C GLY A 167 4.06 9.56 -12.92
N GLY A 168 3.44 10.61 -13.46
CA GLY A 168 2.34 11.34 -12.84
C GLY A 168 2.78 12.37 -11.80
N TRP A 169 1.84 13.22 -11.38
CA TRP A 169 2.08 14.32 -10.41
C TRP A 169 2.38 13.84 -8.98
N ARG A 170 2.19 12.55 -8.68
CA ARG A 170 2.44 11.93 -7.38
C ARG A 170 3.19 10.63 -7.59
N SER A 171 4.48 10.62 -7.27
CA SER A 171 5.32 9.43 -7.41
C SER A 171 5.30 8.64 -6.11
N PRO A 172 4.95 7.34 -6.13
CA PRO A 172 5.12 6.49 -4.96
C PRO A 172 6.58 6.51 -4.48
N LEU A 173 6.76 6.50 -3.16
CA LEU A 173 8.07 6.45 -2.52
C LEU A 173 8.18 5.18 -1.67
N ALA A 174 9.37 4.60 -1.64
CA ALA A 174 9.78 3.62 -0.63
C ALA A 174 11.18 3.94 -0.11
N ILE A 175 11.51 3.41 1.05
CA ILE A 175 12.83 3.57 1.65
C ILE A 175 13.45 2.21 1.92
N SER A 176 14.76 2.09 1.75
CA SER A 176 15.48 0.88 2.11
C SER A 176 15.34 0.59 3.62
N PRO A 177 15.41 -0.69 4.03
CA PRO A 177 15.32 -1.07 5.45
C PRO A 177 16.36 -0.41 6.35
N ASP A 178 17.54 -0.09 5.80
CA ASP A 178 18.62 0.60 6.50
C ASP A 178 18.45 2.13 6.52
N GLY A 179 17.43 2.67 5.86
CA GLY A 179 17.09 4.09 5.81
C GLY A 179 18.04 4.94 4.94
N LYS A 180 19.01 4.33 4.25
CA LYS A 180 20.04 5.06 3.50
C LYS A 180 19.65 5.42 2.07
N THR A 181 18.71 4.68 1.50
CA THR A 181 18.30 4.83 0.10
C THR A 181 16.80 5.08 0.01
N LEU A 182 16.42 6.21 -0.58
CA LEU A 182 15.04 6.53 -0.94
C LEU A 182 14.82 6.19 -2.41
N TYR A 183 13.72 5.52 -2.71
CA TYR A 183 13.31 5.16 -4.07
C TYR A 183 12.10 5.99 -4.46
N SER A 184 12.20 6.68 -5.60
CA SER A 184 11.05 7.36 -6.22
C SER A 184 10.64 6.62 -7.47
N PHE A 185 9.42 6.10 -7.46
CA PHE A 185 8.87 5.27 -8.51
C PHE A 185 8.17 6.14 -9.55
N LYS A 186 8.92 6.42 -10.61
CA LYS A 186 8.49 7.13 -11.81
C LYS A 186 8.60 6.15 -13.00
N ASP A 187 8.61 6.63 -14.25
CA ASP A 187 8.92 5.81 -15.43
C ASP A 187 10.32 5.15 -15.32
N LYS A 188 11.21 5.78 -14.54
CA LYS A 188 12.44 5.19 -14.02
C LYS A 188 12.38 5.21 -12.49
N VAL A 189 13.05 4.27 -11.82
CA VAL A 189 13.19 4.36 -10.37
C VAL A 189 14.38 5.24 -10.05
N LEU A 190 14.12 6.42 -9.50
CA LEU A 190 15.19 7.28 -9.01
C LEU A 190 15.68 6.73 -7.67
N VAL A 191 16.98 6.48 -7.58
CA VAL A 191 17.65 6.02 -6.37
C VAL A 191 18.33 7.22 -5.73
N VAL A 192 17.86 7.60 -4.55
CA VAL A 192 18.24 8.83 -3.86
C VAL A 192 18.97 8.49 -2.58
N ASP A 193 20.15 9.07 -2.37
CA ASP A 193 20.86 8.97 -1.10
C ASP A 193 20.18 9.84 -0.05
N THR A 194 19.78 9.28 1.09
CA THR A 194 18.99 10.01 2.09
C THR A 194 19.80 11.05 2.86
N ALA A 195 21.12 10.87 2.96
CA ALA A 195 22.00 11.83 3.62
C ALA A 195 22.13 13.13 2.79
N THR A 196 22.15 13.04 1.46
CA THR A 196 22.35 14.16 0.54
C THR A 196 21.07 14.63 -0.14
N LEU A 197 20.03 13.79 -0.21
CA LEU A 197 18.82 13.94 -1.02
C LEU A 197 19.10 14.13 -2.52
N LYS A 198 20.20 13.56 -3.01
CA LYS A 198 20.57 13.59 -4.42
C LYS A 198 20.32 12.23 -5.05
N VAL A 199 19.88 12.25 -6.31
CA VAL A 199 19.80 11.06 -7.14
C VAL A 199 21.23 10.56 -7.39
N VAL A 200 21.50 9.33 -6.96
CA VAL A 200 22.81 8.67 -7.11
C VAL A 200 22.80 7.59 -8.19
N ASP A 201 21.61 7.10 -8.54
CA ASP A 201 21.43 6.08 -9.56
C ASP A 201 19.99 6.12 -10.11
N ARG A 202 19.77 5.49 -11.26
CA ARG A 202 18.46 5.38 -11.91
C ARG A 202 18.28 3.97 -12.42
N ILE A 203 17.35 3.24 -11.82
CA ILE A 203 17.00 1.91 -12.31
C ILE A 203 16.11 2.10 -13.53
N ASP A 204 16.64 1.70 -14.67
CA ASP A 204 15.92 1.69 -15.93
C ASP A 204 15.00 0.46 -15.96
N LEU A 205 13.72 0.67 -15.65
CA LEU A 205 12.73 -0.40 -15.71
C LEU A 205 12.57 -0.94 -17.15
N GLN A 206 12.92 -0.13 -18.16
CA GLN A 206 12.89 -0.55 -19.57
C GLN A 206 13.94 -1.60 -19.90
N LYS A 207 14.91 -1.85 -19.01
CA LYS A 207 15.99 -2.83 -19.16
C LYS A 207 15.96 -3.88 -18.07
N ALA A 208 14.79 -4.45 -17.77
CA ALA A 208 14.77 -5.70 -16.99
C ALA A 208 15.58 -6.75 -17.76
N ASP A 209 16.72 -7.16 -17.21
CA ASP A 209 17.92 -7.72 -17.86
C ASP A 209 17.76 -8.99 -18.75
N ALA A 210 16.55 -9.46 -19.06
CA ALA A 210 16.40 -10.73 -19.79
C ALA A 210 15.18 -10.89 -20.71
N THR A 211 14.21 -9.97 -20.77
CA THR A 211 12.89 -10.31 -21.38
C THR A 211 12.52 -9.56 -22.65
N GLY A 212 13.36 -8.64 -23.14
CA GLY A 212 13.14 -7.96 -24.43
C GLY A 212 11.85 -7.14 -24.47
N TYR A 213 11.41 -6.56 -23.35
CA TYR A 213 10.31 -5.59 -23.28
C TYR A 213 10.86 -4.21 -22.88
N GLU A 214 10.31 -3.15 -23.47
CA GLU A 214 10.70 -1.77 -23.22
C GLU A 214 9.63 -1.02 -22.42
N ASN A 215 9.92 0.20 -21.97
CA ASN A 215 8.91 1.12 -21.40
C ASN A 215 8.10 0.54 -20.21
N VAL A 216 8.77 -0.17 -19.30
CA VAL A 216 8.14 -0.68 -18.08
C VAL A 216 7.84 0.51 -17.13
N ALA A 217 6.60 0.61 -16.66
CA ALA A 217 6.13 1.68 -15.77
C ALA A 217 5.17 1.13 -14.71
N PHE A 218 4.98 1.89 -13.62
CA PHE A 218 4.05 1.57 -12.54
C PHE A 218 2.59 1.77 -12.95
N GLY A 219 1.71 0.88 -12.49
CA GLY A 219 0.27 1.11 -12.50
C GLY A 219 -0.12 2.32 -11.63
N SER A 220 -1.25 2.96 -11.95
CA SER A 220 -1.74 4.15 -11.24
C SER A 220 -2.10 3.85 -9.78
N GLY A 221 -1.43 4.52 -8.84
CA GLY A 221 -1.86 4.63 -7.43
C GLY A 221 -0.77 4.28 -6.42
N VAL A 222 -0.63 5.13 -5.38
CA VAL A 222 0.27 4.92 -4.23
C VAL A 222 -0.12 3.66 -3.43
N GLU A 223 -1.34 3.18 -3.65
CA GLU A 223 -1.99 2.01 -3.05
C GLU A 223 -1.46 0.68 -3.60
N GLY A 224 -0.62 0.69 -4.65
CA GLY A 224 -0.13 -0.52 -5.32
C GLY A 224 1.25 -1.04 -4.88
N LEU A 225 1.97 -0.35 -3.98
CA LEU A 225 3.26 -0.84 -3.47
C LEU A 225 3.05 -1.65 -2.20
N GLN A 226 2.88 -2.95 -2.35
CA GLN A 226 2.81 -3.87 -1.22
C GLN A 226 4.20 -4.41 -0.92
N MET A 227 4.61 -4.27 0.33
CA MET A 227 5.80 -4.93 0.84
C MET A 227 5.46 -6.38 1.14
N THR A 228 5.98 -7.32 0.35
CA THR A 228 5.90 -8.76 0.64
C THR A 228 6.90 -9.17 1.70
N SER A 229 8.01 -8.43 1.81
CA SER A 229 8.99 -8.52 2.87
C SER A 229 9.56 -7.13 3.15
N PRO A 230 10.34 -6.92 4.23
CA PRO A 230 10.98 -5.63 4.50
C PRO A 230 11.83 -5.11 3.32
N ASN A 231 12.31 -6.00 2.44
CA ASN A 231 13.26 -5.66 1.39
C ASN A 231 12.68 -5.74 -0.01
N GLU A 232 11.49 -6.32 -0.18
CA GLU A 232 10.90 -6.60 -1.50
C GLU A 232 9.56 -5.90 -1.65
N LEU A 233 9.43 -5.16 -2.75
CA LEU A 233 8.16 -4.61 -3.22
C LEU A 233 7.65 -5.42 -4.39
N VAL A 234 6.37 -5.78 -4.35
CA VAL A 234 5.68 -6.43 -5.47
C VAL A 234 4.53 -5.54 -5.92
N SER A 235 4.42 -5.34 -7.23
CA SER A 235 3.31 -4.61 -7.83
C SER A 235 3.03 -5.08 -9.26
N LEU A 236 1.98 -4.54 -9.85
CA LEU A 236 1.70 -4.69 -11.27
C LEU A 236 2.33 -3.55 -12.06
N PHE A 237 3.05 -3.93 -13.09
CA PHE A 237 3.76 -3.02 -13.98
C PHE A 237 3.27 -3.22 -15.41
N THR A 238 3.41 -2.17 -16.21
CA THR A 238 3.06 -2.16 -17.63
C THR A 238 4.31 -1.98 -18.46
N ALA A 239 4.57 -2.86 -19.41
CA ALA A 239 5.66 -2.81 -20.37
C ALA A 239 5.13 -2.71 -21.80
N ALA A 240 6.00 -2.45 -22.78
CA ALA A 240 5.69 -2.47 -24.20
C ALA A 240 6.57 -3.49 -24.94
N ASP A 241 5.98 -4.24 -25.87
CA ASP A 241 6.73 -5.08 -26.81
C ASP A 241 7.56 -4.21 -27.76
N PRO A 242 8.85 -4.47 -27.97
CA PRO A 242 9.74 -3.60 -28.74
C PRO A 242 9.47 -3.64 -30.25
N TYR A 243 8.84 -4.71 -30.76
CA TYR A 243 8.61 -4.86 -32.19
C TYR A 243 7.25 -4.32 -32.59
N VAL A 244 6.21 -4.71 -31.86
CA VAL A 244 4.82 -4.34 -32.19
C VAL A 244 4.27 -3.22 -31.31
N HIS A 245 5.02 -2.77 -30.30
CA HIS A 245 4.64 -1.68 -29.38
C HIS A 245 3.32 -1.91 -28.63
N ASN A 246 2.91 -3.17 -28.53
CA ASN A 246 1.74 -3.56 -27.74
C ASN A 246 2.09 -3.54 -26.25
N LYS A 247 1.17 -2.99 -25.44
CA LYS A 247 1.35 -2.94 -24.00
C LYS A 247 1.03 -4.29 -23.36
N VAL A 248 1.88 -4.72 -22.45
CA VAL A 248 1.79 -5.97 -21.66
C VAL A 248 1.84 -5.60 -20.19
N PHE A 249 0.97 -6.17 -19.36
CA PHE A 249 1.12 -6.06 -17.90
C PHE A 249 1.82 -7.30 -17.35
N GLY A 250 2.46 -7.14 -16.20
CA GLY A 250 3.13 -8.22 -15.50
C GLY A 250 3.39 -7.89 -14.05
N LEU A 251 3.90 -8.88 -13.32
CA LEU A 251 4.35 -8.71 -11.94
C LEU A 251 5.78 -8.19 -11.94
N GLY A 252 6.01 -7.06 -11.28
CA GLY A 252 7.34 -6.53 -11.03
C GLY A 252 7.73 -6.69 -9.57
N ARG A 253 8.99 -7.04 -9.34
CA ARG A 253 9.61 -7.18 -8.01
C ARG A 253 10.78 -6.23 -7.91
N VAL A 254 10.82 -5.43 -6.85
CA VAL A 254 11.93 -4.51 -6.58
C VAL A 254 12.60 -4.93 -5.27
N ASP A 255 13.87 -5.30 -5.34
CA ASP A 255 14.72 -5.49 -4.18
C ASP A 255 15.34 -4.15 -3.77
N LEU A 256 14.85 -3.62 -2.64
CA LEU A 256 15.27 -2.33 -2.09
C LEU A 256 16.69 -2.34 -1.50
N THR A 257 17.29 -3.50 -1.26
CA THR A 257 18.64 -3.62 -0.72
C THR A 257 19.65 -3.73 -1.85
N HIS A 258 19.39 -4.60 -2.82
CA HIS A 258 20.29 -4.87 -3.93
C HIS A 258 20.02 -4.01 -5.17
N ARG A 259 18.99 -3.15 -5.13
CA ARG A 259 18.58 -2.25 -6.23
C ARG A 259 18.26 -3.03 -7.51
N LYS A 260 17.69 -4.22 -7.36
CA LYS A 260 17.34 -5.09 -8.49
C LYS A 260 15.87 -4.99 -8.81
N PHE A 261 15.55 -5.07 -10.10
CA PHE A 261 14.20 -5.11 -10.60
C PHE A 261 14.01 -6.32 -11.51
N ASP A 262 13.01 -7.14 -11.20
CA ASP A 262 12.61 -8.28 -12.00
C ASP A 262 11.17 -8.10 -12.49
N PHE A 263 10.95 -8.28 -13.79
CA PHE A 263 9.62 -8.19 -14.40
C PHE A 263 9.22 -9.51 -15.05
N THR A 264 8.07 -10.04 -14.66
CA THR A 264 7.46 -11.23 -15.27
C THR A 264 6.20 -10.84 -16.04
N PRO A 265 6.23 -10.84 -17.38
CA PRO A 265 5.05 -10.51 -18.19
C PRO A 265 3.97 -11.57 -18.01
N ILE A 266 2.71 -11.13 -17.93
CA ILE A 266 1.55 -12.01 -17.74
C ILE A 266 0.63 -11.99 -18.97
N GLY A 267 0.32 -10.82 -19.51
CA GLY A 267 -0.60 -10.72 -20.64
C GLY A 267 -0.76 -9.31 -21.19
N PRO A 268 -1.46 -9.17 -22.33
CA PRO A 268 -1.68 -7.87 -22.95
C PRO A 268 -2.56 -6.98 -22.08
N ILE A 269 -2.31 -5.66 -22.11
CA ILE A 269 -3.15 -4.67 -21.45
C ILE A 269 -4.35 -4.37 -22.33
N THR A 270 -5.55 -4.62 -21.80
CA THR A 270 -6.82 -4.29 -22.47
C THR A 270 -7.73 -3.41 -21.62
N ASN A 271 -7.27 -3.04 -20.43
CA ASN A 271 -8.07 -2.48 -19.33
C ASN A 271 -7.23 -1.55 -18.44
N GLN A 272 -7.90 -0.82 -17.54
CA GLN A 272 -7.26 -0.19 -16.39
C GLN A 272 -7.17 -1.21 -15.25
N ILE A 273 -6.07 -1.20 -14.51
CA ILE A 273 -5.85 -2.15 -13.42
C ILE A 273 -5.50 -1.35 -12.15
N SER A 274 -6.12 -1.70 -11.03
CA SER A 274 -5.87 -1.11 -9.71
C SER A 274 -4.52 -1.58 -9.13
N GLY A 275 -4.20 -1.12 -7.91
CA GLY A 275 -3.11 -1.68 -7.13
C GLY A 275 -3.21 -3.20 -6.93
N LEU A 276 -2.10 -3.80 -6.49
CA LEU A 276 -2.02 -5.21 -6.17
C LEU A 276 -2.13 -5.38 -4.65
N GLU A 277 -3.05 -6.20 -4.17
CA GLU A 277 -3.17 -6.59 -2.76
C GLU A 277 -2.59 -7.99 -2.56
N VAL A 278 -1.63 -8.15 -1.65
CA VAL A 278 -0.92 -9.42 -1.43
C VAL A 278 -1.32 -10.03 -0.11
N THR A 279 -1.73 -11.30 -0.11
CA THR A 279 -2.12 -12.02 1.11
C THR A 279 -0.98 -12.03 2.15
N PRO A 280 -1.29 -12.08 3.47
CA PRO A 280 -0.27 -12.02 4.51
C PRO A 280 0.80 -13.12 4.45
N ASP A 281 0.49 -14.25 3.81
CA ASP A 281 1.43 -15.34 3.58
C ASP A 281 2.36 -15.12 2.37
N GLY A 282 2.16 -14.04 1.61
CA GLY A 282 2.95 -13.65 0.44
C GLY A 282 2.73 -14.51 -0.80
N LYS A 283 1.72 -15.40 -0.82
CA LYS A 283 1.55 -16.40 -1.89
C LYS A 283 0.52 -16.04 -2.94
N THR A 284 -0.52 -15.33 -2.55
CA THR A 284 -1.62 -14.96 -3.43
C THR A 284 -1.70 -13.45 -3.55
N ALA A 285 -2.05 -12.95 -4.72
CA ALA A 285 -2.31 -11.53 -4.89
C ALA A 285 -3.59 -11.29 -5.68
N TYR A 286 -4.21 -10.14 -5.43
CA TYR A 286 -5.46 -9.73 -6.04
C TYR A 286 -5.32 -8.35 -6.64
N THR A 287 -5.98 -8.13 -7.77
CA THR A 287 -6.18 -6.78 -8.32
C THR A 287 -7.59 -6.66 -8.86
N ALA A 288 -7.98 -5.43 -9.19
CA ALA A 288 -9.22 -5.14 -9.89
C ALA A 288 -8.92 -4.58 -11.28
N ALA A 289 -9.42 -5.28 -12.28
CA ALA A 289 -9.43 -4.88 -13.67
C ALA A 289 -10.71 -4.09 -13.98
N THR A 290 -10.59 -3.01 -14.74
CA THR A 290 -11.68 -2.14 -15.17
C THR A 290 -11.69 -1.98 -16.68
N TYR A 291 -12.79 -2.36 -17.30
CA TYR A 291 -13.07 -2.24 -18.73
C TYR A 291 -14.10 -1.15 -19.00
N GLY A 292 -14.04 -0.55 -20.18
CA GLY A 292 -14.94 0.55 -20.57
C GLY A 292 -14.64 1.85 -19.82
N ALA A 293 -15.42 2.89 -20.09
CA ALA A 293 -15.16 4.23 -19.54
C ALA A 293 -16.36 4.86 -18.83
N THR A 294 -17.60 4.48 -19.21
CA THR A 294 -18.82 5.14 -18.72
C THR A 294 -19.92 4.13 -18.42
N GLY A 295 -21.03 4.10 -19.16
CA GLY A 295 -22.17 3.21 -18.89
C GLY A 295 -21.91 1.74 -19.21
N ASN A 296 -20.87 1.44 -19.99
CA ASN A 296 -20.44 0.06 -20.32
C ASN A 296 -19.32 -0.44 -19.41
N LYS A 297 -19.10 0.22 -18.26
CA LYS A 297 -17.99 -0.12 -17.37
C LYS A 297 -18.21 -1.49 -16.74
N ARG A 298 -17.20 -2.35 -16.80
CA ARG A 298 -17.21 -3.70 -16.21
C ARG A 298 -15.94 -3.88 -15.39
N CYS A 299 -16.07 -4.54 -14.25
CA CYS A 299 -14.96 -4.74 -13.34
C CYS A 299 -14.80 -6.22 -13.02
N GLU A 300 -13.55 -6.68 -12.96
CA GLU A 300 -13.20 -8.06 -12.61
C GLU A 300 -12.16 -8.07 -11.50
N PHE A 301 -12.34 -8.91 -10.49
CA PHE A 301 -11.25 -9.32 -9.62
C PHE A 301 -10.41 -10.34 -10.34
N TRP A 302 -9.10 -10.16 -10.26
CA TRP A 302 -8.11 -11.06 -10.82
C TRP A 302 -7.25 -11.61 -9.69
N LYS A 303 -7.07 -12.93 -9.66
CA LYS A 303 -6.29 -13.63 -8.64
C LYS A 303 -5.01 -14.18 -9.24
N PHE A 304 -3.88 -13.90 -8.60
CA PHE A 304 -2.56 -14.37 -8.99
C PHE A 304 -1.95 -15.33 -7.97
N ASP A 305 -1.27 -16.34 -8.46
CA ASP A 305 -0.29 -17.11 -7.71
C ASP A 305 1.08 -16.42 -7.86
N LEU A 306 1.64 -15.93 -6.74
CA LEU A 306 2.90 -15.20 -6.75
C LEU A 306 4.12 -16.10 -6.90
N ALA A 307 4.05 -17.37 -6.50
CA ALA A 307 5.15 -18.32 -6.64
C ALA A 307 5.43 -18.64 -8.11
N THR A 308 4.37 -18.71 -8.92
CA THR A 308 4.43 -19.00 -10.36
C THR A 308 4.26 -17.76 -11.23
N ALA A 309 3.92 -16.61 -10.64
CA ALA A 309 3.60 -15.36 -11.31
C ALA A 309 2.50 -15.51 -12.38
N LYS A 310 1.46 -16.30 -12.09
CA LYS A 310 0.37 -16.61 -13.02
C LYS A 310 -0.96 -16.08 -12.53
N LEU A 311 -1.77 -15.60 -13.46
CA LEU A 311 -3.18 -15.32 -13.25
C LEU A 311 -3.94 -16.65 -13.19
N THR A 312 -4.57 -16.94 -12.05
CA THR A 312 -5.24 -18.21 -11.78
C THR A 312 -6.75 -18.15 -11.89
N ASP A 313 -7.35 -16.97 -11.66
CA ASP A 313 -8.81 -16.83 -11.69
C ASP A 313 -9.24 -15.39 -12.00
N LYS A 314 -10.48 -15.25 -12.49
CA LYS A 314 -11.15 -13.97 -12.76
C LYS A 314 -12.63 -14.06 -12.43
N VAL A 315 -13.14 -13.08 -11.69
CA VAL A 315 -14.57 -13.00 -11.35
C VAL A 315 -15.06 -11.57 -11.54
N GLU A 316 -16.13 -11.40 -12.31
CA GLU A 316 -16.79 -10.11 -12.51
C GLU A 316 -17.55 -9.67 -11.24
N PHE A 317 -17.50 -8.38 -10.93
CA PHE A 317 -18.23 -7.77 -9.82
C PHE A 317 -18.87 -6.44 -10.22
N HIS A 318 -19.71 -5.90 -9.35
CA HIS A 318 -20.38 -4.63 -9.60
C HIS A 318 -19.35 -3.49 -9.71
N CYS A 319 -19.28 -2.89 -10.90
CA CYS A 319 -18.25 -1.90 -11.20
C CYS A 319 -18.66 -0.50 -10.78
N ARG A 320 -18.01 0.03 -9.73
CA ARG A 320 -18.21 1.41 -9.28
C ARG A 320 -17.56 2.41 -10.24
N SER A 321 -18.08 3.63 -10.29
CA SER A 321 -17.51 4.72 -11.10
C SER A 321 -16.06 5.03 -10.74
N ARG A 322 -15.74 5.02 -9.44
CA ARG A 322 -14.38 5.13 -8.88
C ARG A 322 -14.29 4.23 -7.66
N PHE A 323 -13.16 3.57 -7.49
CA PHE A 323 -12.87 2.75 -6.32
C PHE A 323 -11.39 2.43 -6.19
N THR A 324 -11.05 2.01 -4.99
CA THR A 324 -9.80 1.41 -4.57
C THR A 324 -10.06 -0.02 -4.12
N LEU A 325 -9.06 -0.87 -4.29
CA LEU A 325 -9.03 -2.22 -3.74
C LEU A 325 -8.24 -2.20 -2.43
N GLY A 326 -8.77 -2.86 -1.40
CA GLY A 326 -8.05 -3.21 -0.19
C GLY A 326 -8.29 -4.67 0.17
N MET A 327 -7.65 -5.14 1.22
CA MET A 327 -7.75 -6.53 1.69
C MET A 327 -7.71 -6.58 3.22
N SER A 328 -8.39 -7.56 3.81
CA SER A 328 -8.34 -7.78 5.25
C SER A 328 -6.96 -8.20 5.73
N GLY A 329 -6.69 -7.96 7.02
CA GLY A 329 -5.41 -8.30 7.65
C GLY A 329 -5.07 -9.78 7.65
N ASP A 330 -6.07 -10.65 7.50
CA ASP A 330 -5.93 -12.10 7.37
C ASP A 330 -5.96 -12.59 5.91
N GLY A 331 -6.18 -11.68 4.95
CA GLY A 331 -6.26 -12.00 3.52
C GLY A 331 -7.52 -12.74 3.07
N THR A 332 -8.53 -12.89 3.96
CA THR A 332 -9.75 -13.64 3.65
C THR A 332 -10.84 -12.79 3.00
N LYS A 333 -10.73 -11.46 3.04
CA LYS A 333 -11.69 -10.52 2.44
C LYS A 333 -11.00 -9.52 1.52
N LEU A 334 -11.70 -9.15 0.46
CA LEU A 334 -11.39 -8.02 -0.40
C LEU A 334 -12.36 -6.89 -0.12
N TYR A 335 -11.84 -5.66 -0.12
CA TYR A 335 -12.60 -4.44 0.12
C TYR A 335 -12.61 -3.59 -1.14
N VAL A 336 -13.80 -3.27 -1.63
CA VAL A 336 -13.98 -2.24 -2.66
C VAL A 336 -14.53 -1.01 -1.97
N TYR A 337 -13.69 0.02 -1.87
CA TYR A 337 -14.00 1.25 -1.13
C TYR A 337 -13.51 2.48 -1.89
N GLY A 338 -13.99 3.65 -1.49
CA GLY A 338 -13.73 4.88 -2.23
C GLY A 338 -14.37 4.85 -3.64
N ALA A 339 -14.58 5.97 -4.32
CA ALA A 339 -15.13 7.16 -3.68
C ALA A 339 -16.52 6.83 -3.12
N SER A 340 -16.93 7.45 -2.01
CA SER A 340 -18.21 7.32 -1.26
C SER A 340 -17.99 6.89 0.21
N TYR A 341 -19.10 6.71 0.92
CA TYR A 341 -19.25 6.50 2.35
C TYR A 341 -19.28 5.04 2.79
N ASP A 342 -18.98 4.09 1.92
CA ASP A 342 -19.20 2.67 2.14
C ASP A 342 -18.01 1.79 1.71
N ILE A 343 -17.99 0.57 2.25
CA ILE A 343 -17.05 -0.51 1.88
C ILE A 343 -17.84 -1.73 1.47
N GLU A 344 -17.72 -2.15 0.21
CA GLU A 344 -18.23 -3.44 -0.22
C GLU A 344 -17.22 -4.53 0.16
N VAL A 345 -17.70 -5.57 0.83
CA VAL A 345 -16.89 -6.69 1.32
C VAL A 345 -17.16 -7.91 0.47
N TYR A 346 -16.08 -8.49 -0.04
CA TYR A 346 -16.08 -9.70 -0.86
C TYR A 346 -15.27 -10.78 -0.18
N ASP A 347 -15.67 -12.03 -0.33
CA ASP A 347 -14.86 -13.18 0.06
C ASP A 347 -13.67 -13.32 -0.89
N ALA A 348 -12.43 -13.36 -0.39
CA ALA A 348 -11.25 -13.38 -1.26
C ALA A 348 -11.07 -14.73 -1.99
N ALA A 349 -11.55 -15.84 -1.42
CA ALA A 349 -11.39 -17.15 -2.03
C ALA A 349 -12.32 -17.33 -3.24
N THR A 350 -13.56 -16.87 -3.13
CA THR A 350 -14.60 -16.99 -4.16
C THR A 350 -14.82 -15.72 -4.98
N MET A 351 -14.29 -14.59 -4.52
CA MET A 351 -14.47 -13.24 -5.09
C MET A 351 -15.94 -12.81 -5.19
N LYS A 352 -16.80 -13.37 -4.33
CA LYS A 352 -18.23 -13.06 -4.29
C LYS A 352 -18.55 -12.01 -3.23
N TYR A 353 -19.50 -11.14 -3.56
CA TYR A 353 -20.03 -10.13 -2.65
C TYR A 353 -20.65 -10.78 -1.41
N GLU A 354 -20.35 -10.25 -0.24
CA GLU A 354 -20.95 -10.68 1.02
C GLU A 354 -21.91 -9.64 1.59
N LYS A 355 -21.44 -8.39 1.71
CA LYS A 355 -22.16 -7.29 2.37
C LYS A 355 -21.49 -5.96 2.09
N THR A 356 -22.18 -4.89 2.44
CA THR A 356 -21.65 -3.52 2.43
C THR A 356 -21.66 -2.97 3.85
N TRP A 357 -20.57 -2.31 4.24
CA TRP A 357 -20.45 -1.55 5.47
C TRP A 357 -20.65 -0.06 5.19
N ASP A 358 -21.48 0.58 6.00
CA ASP A 358 -21.68 2.02 5.96
C ASP A 358 -20.72 2.69 6.95
N LEU A 359 -19.79 3.50 6.43
CA LEU A 359 -18.87 4.30 7.23
C LEU A 359 -19.56 5.58 7.72
N GLY A 360 -20.59 6.06 7.01
CA GLY A 360 -21.24 7.34 7.23
C GLY A 360 -20.37 8.56 6.87
N ALA A 361 -19.26 8.35 6.16
CA ALA A 361 -18.36 9.42 5.70
C ALA A 361 -17.53 8.98 4.49
N ASP A 362 -17.29 9.90 3.56
CA ASP A 362 -16.54 9.62 2.32
C ASP A 362 -15.08 9.24 2.61
N ALA A 363 -14.64 8.05 2.17
CA ALA A 363 -13.30 7.50 2.36
C ALA A 363 -12.44 7.47 1.09
N THR A 364 -12.47 8.51 0.25
CA THR A 364 -11.80 8.50 -1.07
C THR A 364 -10.27 8.57 -1.03
N MET A 365 -9.66 9.33 -0.11
CA MET A 365 -8.37 9.97 -0.45
C MET A 365 -7.11 9.37 0.16
N ALA A 366 -7.17 8.74 1.33
CA ALA A 366 -5.98 8.44 2.12
C ALA A 366 -5.48 6.99 2.02
N GLY A 367 -6.26 6.12 1.38
CA GLY A 367 -6.08 4.68 1.44
C GLY A 367 -6.56 4.08 2.76
N MET A 368 -6.27 2.79 2.93
CA MET A 368 -6.59 1.96 4.09
C MET A 368 -5.30 1.35 4.66
N LEU A 369 -5.24 1.19 5.97
CA LEU A 369 -4.25 0.36 6.65
C LEU A 369 -4.92 -0.67 7.54
N ILE A 370 -4.31 -1.84 7.65
CA ILE A 370 -4.67 -2.85 8.65
C ILE A 370 -3.75 -2.69 9.85
N LEU A 371 -4.34 -2.46 11.02
CA LEU A 371 -3.66 -2.42 12.31
C LEU A 371 -3.95 -3.69 13.11
N LYS A 372 -2.93 -4.24 13.77
CA LYS A 372 -3.03 -5.45 14.60
C LYS A 372 -3.29 -5.13 16.06
#